data_AF-A0A962T582-F1
#
_entry.id   AF-A0A962T582-F1
#
_cell.length_a   1.000
_cell.length_b   1.000
_cell.length_c   1.000
_cell.angle_alpha   90.00
_cell.angle_beta   90.00
_cell.angle_gamma   90.00
#
_symmetry.space_group_name_H-M   'P 1'
#
loop_
_entity.id
_entity.type
_entity.pdbx_description
1 polymer ?
#
loop_
_entity_poly.entity_id
_entity_poly.type
_entity_poly.pdbx_seq_one_letter_code
_entity_poly.pdbx_strand_id
1 'polypeptide(L)'
;DIGWMYIRLFGLVRLARVRRVARKPEIRADKTTIDMDTVRAVVTHRMYVLANYARDVIKPVTHAELCGSESQCKRMARQARRLLVRSEGSLDAISRERLQAILERSQVLATVHRSRQQLQQVWERTASSQEALLASLQQWCRDAEDSGIKALQDFARSLRTYSPVTH
;
A
#
# COMPACT_ATOMS: atom_id res chain seq x y z
N ASP A 1 20.20 5.92 0.39
CA ASP A 1 19.72 6.20 1.76
C ASP A 1 18.57 7.21 1.75
N ILE A 2 17.27 6.90 1.88
CA ILE A 2 16.50 5.86 2.60
C ILE A 2 16.65 5.90 4.12
N GLY A 3 17.70 6.53 4.67
CA GLY A 3 18.03 6.59 6.11
C GLY A 3 16.93 7.14 7.04
N TRP A 4 15.82 7.64 6.50
CA TRP A 4 14.63 8.10 7.24
C TRP A 4 13.31 7.34 6.94
N MET A 5 13.30 6.29 6.09
CA MET A 5 12.29 5.21 6.22
C MET A 5 12.28 4.67 7.67
N TYR A 6 13.42 4.82 8.35
CA TYR A 6 13.84 4.18 9.58
C TYR A 6 13.25 4.71 10.91
N ILE A 7 12.49 5.81 10.98
CA ILE A 7 11.94 6.29 12.29
C ILE A 7 10.41 6.42 12.29
N ARG A 8 9.70 6.31 11.15
CA ARG A 8 8.27 6.68 11.07
C ARG A 8 7.29 5.71 10.44
N LEU A 9 7.73 4.51 10.06
CA LEU A 9 6.84 3.37 10.29
C LEU A 9 6.73 3.06 11.81
N PHE A 10 7.70 3.54 12.60
CA PHE A 10 8.00 3.14 13.99
C PHE A 10 7.11 3.70 15.12
N GLY A 11 5.95 4.32 14.85
CA GLY A 11 5.00 4.73 15.90
C GLY A 11 3.53 4.28 15.74
N LEU A 12 3.11 3.90 14.53
CA LEU A 12 1.73 4.10 14.08
C LEU A 12 0.85 2.83 14.01
N VAL A 13 1.08 1.89 14.92
CA VAL A 13 0.01 1.01 15.43
C VAL A 13 -0.60 1.58 16.72
N ARG A 14 -0.36 2.86 17.05
CA ARG A 14 -0.91 3.47 18.27
C ARG A 14 -1.54 4.87 18.13
N LEU A 15 -1.97 5.31 16.94
CA LEU A 15 -2.70 6.58 16.78
C LEU A 15 -3.83 6.47 15.73
N ALA A 16 -5.03 6.23 16.23
CA ALA A 16 -6.22 6.82 15.63
C ALA A 16 -6.07 8.36 15.69
N ARG A 17 -6.47 9.04 14.61
CA ARG A 17 -6.28 10.48 14.29
C ARG A 17 -4.89 10.87 13.79
N VAL A 18 -4.69 10.74 12.47
CA VAL A 18 -3.67 11.47 11.73
C VAL A 18 -4.07 12.95 11.67
N ARG A 19 -3.47 13.79 12.52
CA ARG A 19 -3.54 15.26 12.48
C ARG A 19 -2.20 15.92 12.12
N ARG A 20 -1.33 15.22 11.38
CA ARG A 20 -0.23 15.81 10.61
C ARG A 20 -0.27 15.22 9.21
N VAL A 21 -0.97 15.95 8.36
CA VAL A 21 -1.25 15.63 6.97
C VAL A 21 0.08 15.67 6.22
N ALA A 22 0.64 14.50 5.87
CA ALA A 22 1.48 14.44 4.68
C ALA A 22 0.67 15.09 3.57
N ARG A 23 1.21 16.12 2.88
CA ARG A 23 0.47 16.89 1.88
C ARG A 23 -0.33 15.92 1.02
N LYS A 24 -1.65 15.99 1.14
CA LYS A 24 -2.54 15.11 0.40
C LYS A 24 -2.41 15.51 -1.07
N PRO A 25 -2.38 14.54 -2.00
CA PRO A 25 -2.68 14.88 -3.38
C PRO A 25 -4.06 15.53 -3.44
N GLU A 26 -4.25 16.47 -4.36
CA GLU A 26 -5.59 16.99 -4.64
C GLU A 26 -6.45 15.84 -5.16
N ILE A 27 -7.61 15.64 -4.55
CA ILE A 27 -8.57 14.63 -4.98
C ILE A 27 -9.53 15.34 -5.93
N ARG A 28 -9.38 15.07 -7.22
CA ARG A 28 -10.22 15.64 -8.28
C ARG A 28 -11.25 14.57 -8.68
N ALA A 29 -12.50 14.75 -8.23
CA ALA A 29 -13.58 13.79 -8.45
C ALA A 29 -14.02 13.70 -9.93
N ASP A 30 -13.68 14.71 -10.72
CA ASP A 30 -13.85 14.80 -12.17
C ASP A 30 -12.81 13.95 -12.94
N LYS A 31 -11.74 13.51 -12.29
CA LYS A 31 -10.65 12.77 -12.93
C LYS A 31 -10.84 11.26 -12.83
N THR A 32 -11.07 10.63 -13.98
CA THR A 32 -11.27 9.18 -14.09
C THR A 32 -10.08 8.46 -14.73
N THR A 33 -9.15 9.20 -15.35
CA THR A 33 -7.98 8.67 -16.06
C THR A 33 -6.70 8.85 -15.27
N ILE A 34 -5.83 7.84 -15.34
CA ILE A 34 -4.47 7.91 -14.80
C ILE A 34 -3.63 8.63 -15.85
N ASP A 35 -3.26 9.88 -15.56
CA ASP A 35 -2.42 10.69 -16.44
C ASP A 35 -1.05 10.93 -15.81
N MET A 36 -0.17 11.60 -16.54
CA MET A 36 1.16 11.98 -16.07
C MET A 36 1.17 12.76 -14.75
N ASP A 37 0.14 13.57 -14.52
CA ASP A 37 -0.06 14.29 -13.26
C ASP A 37 -0.34 13.35 -12.08
N THR A 38 -1.12 12.29 -12.30
CA THR A 38 -1.40 11.27 -11.30
C THR A 38 -0.13 10.51 -10.94
N VAL A 39 0.69 10.17 -11.94
CA VAL A 39 2.01 9.55 -11.72
C VAL A 39 2.90 10.47 -10.89
N ARG A 40 2.99 11.76 -11.25
CA ARG A 40 3.78 12.74 -10.52
C ARG A 40 3.29 12.85 -9.06
N ALA A 41 1.99 12.95 -8.84
CA ALA A 41 1.39 13.00 -7.51
C ALA A 41 1.70 11.74 -6.69
N VAL A 42 1.56 10.55 -7.27
CA VAL A 42 1.82 9.26 -6.62
C VAL A 42 3.29 9.10 -6.27
N VAL A 43 4.21 9.46 -7.18
CA VAL A 43 5.66 9.37 -6.94
C VAL A 43 6.10 10.38 -5.88
N THR A 44 5.68 11.65 -5.99
CA THR A 44 5.98 12.70 -5.01
C THR A 44 5.43 12.35 -3.63
N HIS A 45 4.23 11.78 -3.57
CA HIS A 45 3.53 11.42 -2.33
C HIS A 45 3.58 9.91 -2.03
N ARG A 46 4.62 9.18 -2.49
CA ARG A 46 4.77 7.71 -2.34
C ARG A 46 4.58 7.21 -0.90
N MET A 47 5.05 7.97 0.10
CA MET A 47 4.88 7.60 1.51
C MET A 47 3.42 7.72 1.97
N TYR A 48 2.68 8.71 1.46
CA TYR A 48 1.25 8.86 1.72
C TYR A 48 0.47 7.72 1.08
N VAL A 49 0.80 7.38 -0.16
CA VAL A 49 0.21 6.24 -0.90
C VAL A 49 0.40 4.93 -0.13
N LEU A 50 1.63 4.61 0.32
CA LEU A 50 1.91 3.40 1.10
C LEU A 50 1.23 3.39 2.48
N ALA A 51 1.09 4.55 3.11
CA ALA A 51 0.38 4.67 4.38
C ALA A 51 -1.13 4.47 4.23
N ASN A 52 -1.73 5.00 3.17
CA ASN A 52 -3.13 4.75 2.83
C ASN A 52 -3.33 3.27 2.47
N TYR A 53 -2.45 2.67 1.66
CA TYR A 53 -2.52 1.24 1.34
C TYR A 53 -2.52 0.37 2.60
N ALA A 54 -1.67 0.69 3.58
CA ALA A 54 -1.64 -0.04 4.85
C ALA A 54 -2.94 0.12 5.66
N ARG A 55 -3.60 1.27 5.57
CA ARG A 55 -4.84 1.58 6.30
C ARG A 55 -6.08 1.00 5.62
N ASP A 56 -6.16 1.14 4.31
CA ASP A 56 -7.38 0.96 3.53
C ASP A 56 -7.40 -0.40 2.84
N VAL A 57 -6.24 -1.05 2.66
CA VAL A 57 -6.12 -2.40 2.11
C VAL A 57 -5.66 -3.41 3.18
N ILE A 58 -4.45 -3.26 3.71
CA ILE A 58 -3.84 -4.28 4.56
C ILE A 58 -4.64 -4.47 5.86
N LYS A 59 -5.02 -3.39 6.53
CA LYS A 59 -5.76 -3.48 7.80
C LYS A 59 -7.12 -4.18 7.66
N PRO A 60 -8.04 -3.80 6.75
CA PRO A 60 -9.32 -4.50 6.62
C PRO A 60 -9.14 -5.93 6.12
N VAL A 61 -8.24 -6.20 5.17
CA VAL A 61 -8.03 -7.56 4.65
C VAL A 61 -7.43 -8.47 5.72
N THR A 62 -6.40 -8.04 6.46
CA THR A 62 -5.86 -8.84 7.58
C THR A 62 -6.88 -9.09 8.68
N HIS A 63 -7.81 -8.16 8.90
CA HIS A 63 -8.88 -8.37 9.85
C HIS A 63 -9.90 -9.38 9.32
N ALA A 64 -10.34 -9.27 8.06
CA ALA A 64 -11.30 -10.19 7.47
C ALA A 64 -10.75 -11.62 7.36
N GLU A 65 -9.51 -11.78 6.90
CA GLU A 65 -8.90 -13.08 6.63
C GLU A 65 -8.47 -13.81 7.91
N LEU A 66 -8.08 -13.07 8.95
CA LEU A 66 -7.56 -13.68 10.18
C LEU A 66 -8.55 -13.66 11.34
N CYS A 67 -9.57 -12.78 11.33
CA CYS A 67 -10.55 -12.65 12.42
C CYS A 67 -11.92 -13.20 12.04
N GLY A 68 -12.08 -14.51 12.21
CA GLY A 68 -13.38 -15.19 12.19
C GLY A 68 -14.08 -15.21 13.56
N SER A 69 -13.38 -15.51 14.65
CA SER A 69 -13.92 -15.45 16.03
C SER A 69 -12.84 -15.11 17.07
N GLU A 70 -13.26 -14.43 18.14
CA GLU A 70 -12.53 -14.16 19.39
C GLU A 70 -11.24 -13.30 19.44
N SER A 71 -10.94 -12.89 20.68
CA SER A 71 -9.93 -11.92 21.11
C SER A 71 -8.49 -12.24 20.70
N GLN A 72 -8.15 -13.52 20.51
CA GLN A 72 -6.83 -13.98 20.08
C GLN A 72 -6.49 -13.53 18.65
N CYS A 73 -7.50 -13.36 17.79
CA CYS A 73 -7.28 -12.86 16.44
C CYS A 73 -6.63 -11.47 16.42
N LYS A 74 -7.03 -10.57 17.33
CA LYS A 74 -6.55 -9.17 17.30
C LYS A 74 -5.04 -9.09 17.41
N ARG A 75 -4.39 -10.04 18.10
CA ARG A 75 -2.92 -10.10 18.20
C ARG A 75 -2.31 -10.59 16.90
N MET A 76 -2.82 -11.67 16.32
CA MET A 76 -2.35 -12.23 15.05
C MET A 76 -2.51 -11.26 13.89
N ALA A 77 -3.68 -10.65 13.73
CA ALA A 77 -3.93 -9.64 12.69
C ALA A 77 -3.01 -8.40 12.85
N ARG A 78 -2.69 -8.00 14.08
CA ARG A 78 -1.71 -6.92 14.34
C ARG A 78 -0.29 -7.34 13.93
N GLN A 79 0.10 -8.58 14.19
CA GLN A 79 1.42 -9.10 13.80
C GLN A 79 1.53 -9.25 12.29
N ALA A 80 0.54 -9.88 11.65
CA ALA A 80 0.46 -10.02 10.19
C ALA A 80 0.54 -8.65 9.49
N ARG A 81 -0.24 -7.66 9.96
CA ARG A 81 -0.16 -6.29 9.43
C ARG A 81 1.25 -5.69 9.57
N ARG A 82 1.94 -5.92 10.69
CA ARG A 82 3.32 -5.40 10.87
C ARG A 82 4.27 -6.04 9.86
N LEU A 83 4.13 -7.33 9.59
CA LEU A 83 4.96 -8.03 8.61
C LEU A 83 4.67 -7.53 7.18
N LEU A 84 3.39 -7.45 6.80
CA LEU A 84 2.94 -7.03 5.46
C LEU A 84 3.27 -5.56 5.10
N VAL A 85 3.48 -4.71 6.11
CA VAL A 85 3.80 -3.29 5.89
C VAL A 85 5.31 -3.04 5.84
N ARG A 86 6.12 -3.93 6.42
CA ARG A 86 7.58 -3.81 6.39
C ARG A 86 8.11 -4.17 5.00
N SER A 87 9.13 -3.44 4.56
CA SER A 87 9.85 -3.79 3.32
C SER A 87 10.61 -5.11 3.53
N GLU A 88 10.58 -6.01 2.55
CA GLU A 88 11.25 -7.32 2.66
C GLU A 88 12.74 -7.22 2.96
N GLY A 89 13.42 -6.22 2.37
CA GLY A 89 14.84 -5.95 2.64
C GLY A 89 15.15 -5.56 4.10
N SER A 90 14.13 -5.24 4.91
CA SER A 90 14.27 -4.92 6.33
C SER A 90 13.86 -6.08 7.26
N LEU A 91 13.42 -7.22 6.73
CA LEU A 91 12.98 -8.37 7.53
C LEU A 91 14.14 -9.33 7.79
N ASP A 92 14.29 -9.73 9.05
CA ASP A 92 15.12 -10.87 9.46
C ASP A 92 14.54 -12.20 8.96
N ALA A 93 15.36 -13.26 8.93
CA ALA A 93 14.98 -14.56 8.39
C ALA A 93 13.71 -15.13 9.07
N ILE A 94 13.62 -15.02 10.40
CA ILE A 94 12.47 -15.52 11.17
C ILE A 94 11.20 -14.74 10.82
N SER A 95 11.29 -13.42 10.71
CA SER A 95 10.14 -12.60 10.28
C SER A 95 9.71 -12.89 8.85
N ARG A 96 10.63 -13.22 7.94
CA ARG A 96 10.31 -13.62 6.57
C ARG A 96 9.58 -14.96 6.52
N GLU A 97 10.07 -15.97 7.24
CA GLU A 97 9.40 -17.27 7.34
C GLU A 97 7.98 -17.14 7.90
N ARG A 98 7.82 -16.33 8.96
CA ARG A 98 6.49 -16.04 9.54
C ARG A 98 5.57 -15.34 8.55
N LEU A 99 6.09 -14.39 7.78
CA LEU A 99 5.32 -13.73 6.73
C LEU A 99 4.89 -14.76 5.68
N GLN A 100 5.82 -15.56 5.17
CA GLN A 100 5.54 -16.59 4.17
C GLN A 100 4.47 -17.58 4.66
N ALA A 101 4.57 -18.07 5.90
CA ALA A 101 3.57 -18.96 6.49
C ALA A 101 2.16 -18.32 6.59
N ILE A 102 2.08 -16.99 6.73
CA ILE A 102 0.79 -16.27 6.69
C ILE A 102 0.26 -16.18 5.26
N LEU A 103 1.14 -15.90 4.29
CA LEU A 103 0.77 -15.78 2.88
C LEU A 103 0.30 -17.12 2.30
N GLU A 104 0.94 -18.23 2.69
CA GLU A 104 0.56 -19.59 2.28
C GLU A 104 -0.82 -19.99 2.80
N ARG A 105 -1.27 -19.40 3.92
CA ARG A 105 -2.59 -19.68 4.51
C ARG A 105 -3.73 -18.86 3.92
N SER A 106 -3.43 -17.72 3.29
CA SER A 106 -4.45 -16.86 2.69
C SER A 106 -3.94 -16.29 1.37
N GLN A 107 -4.51 -16.79 0.28
CA GLN A 107 -4.25 -16.29 -1.06
C GLN A 107 -4.61 -14.80 -1.20
N VAL A 108 -5.63 -14.34 -0.48
CA VAL A 108 -6.04 -12.92 -0.45
C VAL A 108 -4.91 -12.05 0.13
N LEU A 109 -4.31 -12.47 1.24
CA LEU A 109 -3.16 -11.78 1.83
C LEU A 109 -1.92 -11.84 0.92
N ALA A 110 -1.68 -12.97 0.25
CA ALA A 110 -0.62 -13.10 -0.74
C ALA A 110 -0.78 -12.11 -1.91
N THR A 111 -1.99 -11.98 -2.45
CA THR A 111 -2.30 -11.01 -3.51
C THR A 111 -2.09 -9.57 -3.02
N VAL A 112 -2.62 -9.21 -1.85
CA VAL A 112 -2.43 -7.86 -1.29
C VAL A 112 -0.95 -7.55 -1.02
N HIS A 113 -0.18 -8.53 -0.57
CA HIS A 113 1.26 -8.36 -0.38
C HIS A 113 1.98 -8.11 -1.71
N ARG A 114 1.70 -8.95 -2.72
CA ARG A 114 2.26 -8.81 -4.06
C ARG A 114 1.91 -7.47 -4.71
N SER A 115 0.64 -7.06 -4.65
CA SER A 115 0.20 -5.77 -5.20
C SER A 115 0.92 -4.61 -4.51
N ARG A 116 1.17 -4.66 -3.20
CA ARG A 116 1.98 -3.64 -2.51
C ARG A 116 3.40 -3.58 -3.08
N GLN A 117 4.03 -4.73 -3.29
CA GLN A 117 5.39 -4.82 -3.83
C GLN A 117 5.46 -4.26 -5.26
N GLN A 118 4.52 -4.64 -6.13
CA GLN A 118 4.42 -4.10 -7.48
C GLN A 118 4.29 -2.57 -7.46
N LEU A 119 3.47 -2.03 -6.55
CA LEU A 119 3.31 -0.59 -6.40
C LEU A 119 4.62 0.09 -5.99
N GLN A 120 5.37 -0.51 -5.05
CA GLN A 120 6.69 -0.01 -4.66
C GLN A 120 7.69 -0.01 -5.83
N GLN A 121 7.67 -1.07 -6.62
CA GLN A 121 8.54 -1.20 -7.79
C GLN A 121 8.28 -0.14 -8.86
N VAL A 122 7.05 0.41 -8.94
CA VAL A 122 6.73 1.49 -9.89
C VAL A 122 7.74 2.63 -9.75
N TRP A 123 8.01 3.11 -8.53
CA TRP A 123 8.87 4.29 -8.32
C TRP A 123 10.29 3.96 -7.84
N GLU A 124 10.61 2.70 -7.53
CA GLU A 124 11.99 2.29 -7.21
C GLU A 124 12.88 2.24 -8.44
N ARG A 125 12.28 2.07 -9.63
CA ARG A 125 12.95 2.15 -10.93
C ARG A 125 13.31 3.60 -11.25
N THR A 126 14.39 4.07 -10.60
CA THR A 126 14.89 5.45 -10.61
C THR A 126 15.36 5.90 -12.02
N ALA A 127 15.40 5.00 -13.00
CA ALA A 127 15.86 5.24 -14.38
C ALA A 127 14.78 5.02 -15.45
N SER A 128 13.52 4.78 -15.08
CA SER A 128 12.45 4.55 -16.07
C SER A 128 11.89 5.87 -16.61
N SER A 129 11.61 5.92 -17.91
CA SER A 129 10.93 7.05 -18.53
C SER A 129 9.60 7.34 -17.83
N GLN A 130 9.18 8.59 -17.85
CA GLN A 130 7.89 9.04 -17.29
C GLN A 130 6.70 8.24 -17.84
N GLU A 131 6.76 7.85 -19.11
CA GLU A 131 5.79 6.99 -19.78
C GLU A 131 5.79 5.55 -19.24
N ALA A 132 6.95 4.98 -18.93
CA ALA A 132 7.05 3.65 -18.33
C ALA A 132 6.49 3.63 -16.90
N LEU A 133 6.63 4.72 -16.14
CA LEU A 133 5.98 4.87 -14.83
C LEU A 133 4.46 4.93 -14.97
N LEU A 134 3.95 5.68 -15.96
CA LEU A 134 2.53 5.75 -16.28
C LEU A 134 1.96 4.38 -16.62
N ALA A 135 2.59 3.67 -17.56
CA ALA A 135 2.18 2.33 -17.98
C ALA A 135 2.21 1.35 -16.80
N SER A 136 3.23 1.43 -15.95
CA SER A 136 3.34 0.58 -14.76
C SER A 136 2.23 0.85 -13.73
N LEU A 137 1.91 2.13 -13.49
CA LEU A 137 0.83 2.50 -12.57
C LEU A 137 -0.55 2.14 -13.14
N GLN A 138 -0.76 2.32 -14.43
CA GLN A 138 -1.99 1.89 -15.12
C GLN A 138 -2.16 0.38 -15.05
N GLN A 139 -1.09 -0.39 -15.32
CA GLN A 139 -1.10 -1.84 -15.19
C GLN A 139 -1.44 -2.25 -13.76
N TRP A 140 -0.80 -1.62 -12.78
CA TRP A 140 -1.06 -1.89 -11.38
C TRP A 140 -2.53 -1.67 -11.00
N CYS A 141 -3.15 -0.58 -11.47
CA CYS A 141 -4.57 -0.32 -11.22
C CYS A 141 -5.48 -1.36 -11.87
N ARG A 142 -5.15 -1.85 -13.08
CA ARG A 142 -5.88 -2.94 -13.73
C ARG A 142 -5.76 -4.24 -12.94
N ASP A 143 -4.56 -4.64 -12.57
CA ASP A 143 -4.32 -5.86 -11.78
C ASP A 143 -5.04 -5.80 -10.42
N ALA A 144 -5.06 -4.63 -9.77
CA ALA A 144 -5.77 -4.41 -8.52
C ALA A 144 -7.29 -4.47 -8.68
N GLU A 145 -7.83 -4.02 -9.82
CA GLU A 145 -9.26 -4.11 -10.15
C GLU A 145 -9.68 -5.55 -10.41
N ASP A 146 -8.87 -6.28 -11.18
CA ASP A 146 -9.10 -7.69 -11.55
C ASP A 146 -8.84 -8.67 -10.40
N SER A 147 -8.21 -8.21 -9.31
CA SER A 147 -7.89 -9.04 -8.14
C SER A 147 -9.11 -9.66 -7.43
N GLY A 148 -10.31 -9.11 -7.66
CA GLY A 148 -11.54 -9.51 -6.94
C GLY A 148 -11.59 -9.07 -5.46
N ILE A 149 -10.54 -8.40 -4.96
CA ILE A 149 -10.44 -7.98 -3.56
C ILE A 149 -10.97 -6.55 -3.45
N LYS A 150 -12.16 -6.39 -2.85
CA LYS A 150 -12.85 -5.10 -2.73
C LYS A 150 -11.94 -3.97 -2.22
N ALA A 151 -11.13 -4.24 -1.20
CA ALA A 151 -10.22 -3.24 -0.63
C ALA A 151 -9.14 -2.78 -1.64
N LEU A 152 -8.63 -3.67 -2.49
CA LEU A 152 -7.71 -3.30 -3.57
C LEU A 152 -8.41 -2.51 -4.67
N GLN A 153 -9.60 -2.93 -5.07
CA GLN A 153 -10.42 -2.26 -6.08
C GLN A 153 -10.80 -0.83 -5.66
N ASP A 154 -11.20 -0.64 -4.40
CA ASP A 154 -11.53 0.67 -3.83
C ASP A 154 -10.29 1.56 -3.79
N PHE A 155 -9.12 1.00 -3.44
CA PHE A 155 -7.86 1.74 -3.41
C PHE A 155 -7.38 2.15 -4.81
N ALA A 156 -7.49 1.26 -5.81
CA ALA A 156 -7.16 1.57 -7.20
C ALA A 156 -8.02 2.71 -7.74
N ARG A 157 -9.33 2.69 -7.45
CA ARG A 157 -10.24 3.80 -7.78
C ARG A 157 -9.85 5.10 -7.09
N SER A 158 -9.46 5.05 -5.81
CA SER A 158 -8.97 6.24 -5.10
C SER A 158 -7.70 6.81 -5.74
N LEU A 159 -6.77 5.96 -6.18
CA LEU A 159 -5.53 6.41 -6.82
C LEU A 159 -5.78 7.18 -8.12
N ARG A 160 -6.79 6.81 -8.92
CA ARG A 160 -7.15 7.53 -10.16
C ARG A 160 -7.48 9.00 -9.94
N THR A 161 -8.03 9.31 -8.77
CA THR A 161 -8.42 10.68 -8.41
C THR A 161 -7.26 11.57 -7.95
N TYR A 162 -6.05 11.02 -7.81
CA TYR A 162 -4.90 11.77 -7.30
C TYR A 162 -4.38 12.73 -8.35
N SER A 163 -4.26 14.00 -7.96
CA SER A 163 -3.64 15.08 -8.73
C SER A 163 -2.53 15.75 -7.93
N PRO A 164 -1.51 16.31 -8.59
CA PRO A 164 -0.44 17.04 -7.94
C PRO A 164 -1.04 18.29 -7.28
N VAL A 165 -0.46 18.73 -6.16
CA VAL A 165 -0.88 19.98 -5.51
C VAL A 165 -0.55 21.13 -6.47
N THR A 166 -1.57 21.84 -6.95
CA THR A 166 -1.40 22.97 -7.86
C THR A 166 -1.17 24.21 -7.01
N HIS A 167 -0.04 24.90 -7.20
CA HIS A 167 0.32 26.13 -6.49
C HIS A 167 -0.13 27.36 -7.26
#